data_AF-A0A1B9MRF3-F1
#
_entry.id   AF-A0A1B9MRF3-F1
#
_cell.length_a   1.000
_cell.length_b   1.000
_cell.length_c   1.000
_cell.angle_alpha   90.00
_cell.angle_beta   90.00
_cell.angle_gamma   90.00
#
_symmetry.space_group_name_H-M   'P 1'
#
loop_
_entity.id
_entity.type
_entity.pdbx_description
1 polymer ?
#
loop_
_entity_poly.entity_id
_entity_poly.type
_entity_poly.pdbx_seq_one_letter_code
_entity_poly.pdbx_strand_id
1 'polypeptide(L)'
;MGLAIGGIIANWLAVLSFYLLEGDEISKIILPFSLIFVCIATLGLVATIINKNLGGVLIIIGSIFFIPLGLISIFGGRNIIDQRNKELLNERRNLLK
;
A
#
# COMPACT_ATOMS: atom_id res chain seq x y z
N MET A 1 1.12 -1.03 10.63
CA MET A 1 0.01 -1.52 9.78
C MET A 1 -1.08 -0.48 9.55
N GLY A 2 -1.54 0.25 10.57
CA GLY A 2 -2.63 1.24 10.42
C GLY A 2 -2.45 2.28 9.29
N LEU A 3 -1.23 2.77 9.06
CA LEU A 3 -0.93 3.69 7.96
C LEU A 3 -1.12 3.06 6.56
N ALA A 4 -0.74 1.80 6.38
CA ALA A 4 -0.90 1.10 5.10
C ALA A 4 -2.38 0.81 4.82
N ILE A 5 -3.14 0.43 5.86
CA ILE A 5 -4.59 0.25 5.77
C ILE A 5 -5.27 1.58 5.43
N GLY A 6 -4.87 2.67 6.10
CA GLY A 6 -5.37 4.01 5.81
C GLY A 6 -5.09 4.47 4.38
N GLY A 7 -3.89 4.18 3.87
CA GLY A 7 -3.53 4.45 2.47
C GLY A 7 -4.37 3.67 1.47
N ILE A 8 -4.63 2.39 1.72
CA ILE A 8 -5.48 1.56 0.85
C ILE A 8 -6.94 2.02 0.88
N ILE A 9 -7.47 2.37 2.06
CA ILE A 9 -8.82 2.95 2.18
C ILE A 9 -8.91 4.26 1.38
N ALA A 10 -7.88 5.11 1.46
CA ALA A 10 -7.85 6.34 0.70
C ALA A 10 -7.74 6.10 -0.81
N ASN A 11 -7.00 5.08 -1.26
CA ASN A 11 -6.97 4.70 -2.68
C ASN A 11 -8.36 4.23 -3.16
N TRP A 12 -9.11 3.47 -2.35
CA TRP A 12 -10.50 3.09 -2.67
C TRP A 12 -11.43 4.31 -2.74
N LEU A 13 -11.26 5.30 -1.85
CA LEU A 13 -11.99 6.56 -1.91
C LEU A 13 -11.66 7.36 -3.19
N ALA A 14 -10.41 7.32 -3.65
CA ALA A 14 -10.01 7.95 -4.90
C ALA A 14 -10.65 7.25 -6.11
N VAL A 15 -10.68 5.92 -6.14
CA VAL A 15 -11.40 5.14 -7.17
C VAL A 15 -12.90 5.51 -7.18
N LEU A 16 -13.52 5.57 -6.00
CA LEU A 16 -14.93 5.95 -5.87
C LEU A 16 -15.19 7.38 -6.37
N SER A 17 -14.27 8.30 -6.09
CA SER A 17 -14.36 9.68 -6.57
C SER A 17 -14.29 9.72 -8.10
N PHE A 18 -13.36 8.99 -8.73
CA PHE A 18 -13.28 8.90 -10.19
C PHE A 18 -14.53 8.27 -10.81
N TYR A 19 -15.16 7.31 -10.13
CA TYR A 19 -16.41 6.71 -10.56
C TYR A 19 -17.59 7.68 -10.50
N LEU A 20 -17.67 8.50 -9.44
CA LEU A 20 -18.75 9.50 -9.31
C LEU A 20 -18.57 10.69 -10.27
N LEU A 21 -17.34 10.94 -10.71
CA LEU A 21 -16.96 11.94 -11.72
C LEU A 21 -17.03 11.40 -13.15
N GLU A 22 -17.63 10.23 -13.37
CA GLU A 22 -17.75 9.56 -14.68
C GLU A 22 -18.63 10.38 -15.65
N GLY A 23 -18.01 11.41 -16.22
CA GLY A 23 -18.57 12.32 -17.22
C GLY A 23 -17.50 12.79 -18.22
N ASP A 24 -16.24 12.86 -17.80
CA ASP A 24 -15.10 13.21 -18.66
C ASP A 24 -14.48 11.97 -19.32
N GLU A 25 -14.10 12.06 -20.60
CA GLU A 25 -13.42 10.95 -21.32
C GLU A 25 -12.15 10.47 -20.62
N ILE A 26 -11.47 11.39 -19.93
CA ILE A 26 -10.28 11.11 -19.12
C ILE A 26 -10.61 10.15 -17.97
N SER A 27 -11.75 10.33 -17.30
CA SER A 27 -12.16 9.48 -16.17
C SER A 27 -12.40 8.03 -16.63
N LYS A 28 -13.00 7.82 -17.80
CA LYS A 28 -13.24 6.48 -18.37
C LYS A 28 -11.96 5.72 -18.68
N ILE A 29 -10.89 6.43 -19.06
CA ILE A 29 -9.59 5.81 -19.31
C ILE A 29 -8.87 5.53 -18.00
N ILE A 30 -8.90 6.46 -17.03
CA ILE A 30 -8.15 6.34 -15.77
C ILE A 30 -8.77 5.32 -14.81
N LEU A 31 -10.10 5.21 -14.78
CA LEU A 31 -10.83 4.34 -13.86
C LEU A 31 -10.39 2.86 -13.89
N PRO A 32 -10.30 2.17 -15.05
CA PRO A 32 -9.87 0.78 -15.08
C PRO A 32 -8.43 0.59 -14.59
N PHE A 33 -7.51 1.51 -14.90
CA PHE A 33 -6.14 1.45 -14.38
C PHE A 33 -6.13 1.64 -12.87
N SER A 34 -6.83 2.66 -12.37
CA SER A 34 -6.96 2.94 -10.93
C SER A 34 -7.47 1.72 -10.16
N LEU A 35 -8.44 1.01 -10.72
CA LEU A 35 -9.03 -0.19 -10.13
C LEU A 35 -8.03 -1.37 -10.09
N ILE A 36 -7.24 -1.57 -11.14
CA ILE A 36 -6.16 -2.58 -11.16
C ILE A 36 -5.13 -2.28 -10.07
N PHE A 37 -4.69 -1.03 -9.95
CA PHE A 37 -3.71 -0.61 -8.96
C PHE A 37 -4.21 -0.79 -7.53
N VAL A 38 -5.48 -0.44 -7.24
CA VAL A 38 -6.08 -0.65 -5.92
C VAL A 38 -6.16 -2.13 -5.56
N CYS A 39 -6.49 -3.00 -6.52
CA CYS A 39 -6.51 -4.45 -6.34
C CYS A 39 -5.10 -5.01 -6.06
N ILE A 40 -4.06 -4.50 -6.72
CA ILE A 40 -2.68 -4.88 -6.41
C ILE A 40 -2.31 -4.46 -4.97
N ALA A 41 -2.73 -3.26 -4.55
CA ALA A 41 -2.46 -2.77 -3.20
C ALA A 41 -3.19 -3.60 -2.12
N THR A 42 -4.45 -3.99 -2.35
CA THR A 42 -5.20 -4.86 -1.44
C THR A 42 -4.60 -6.27 -1.37
N LEU A 43 -4.19 -6.83 -2.52
CA LEU A 43 -3.46 -8.11 -2.54
C LEU A 43 -2.13 -8.00 -1.76
N GLY A 44 -1.44 -6.87 -1.84
CA GLY A 44 -0.25 -6.61 -1.03
C GLY A 44 -0.53 -6.57 0.48
N LEU A 45 -1.69 -6.07 0.89
CA LEU A 45 -2.12 -6.10 2.29
C LEU A 45 -2.43 -7.52 2.77
N VAL A 46 -3.04 -8.35 1.94
CA VAL A 46 -3.25 -9.77 2.27
C VAL A 46 -1.90 -10.50 2.31
N ALA A 47 -1.02 -10.25 1.34
CA ALA A 47 0.30 -10.85 1.27
C ALA A 47 1.22 -10.46 2.44
N THR A 48 0.98 -9.33 3.10
CA THR A 48 1.74 -8.92 4.30
C THR A 48 1.49 -9.85 5.50
N ILE A 49 0.39 -10.62 5.49
CA ILE A 49 0.10 -11.66 6.49
C ILE A 49 1.08 -12.83 6.34
N ILE A 50 1.43 -13.19 5.11
CA ILE A 50 2.33 -14.32 4.80
C ILE A 50 3.79 -13.86 4.82
N ASN A 51 4.10 -12.79 4.09
CA ASN A 51 5.45 -12.23 3.99
C ASN A 51 5.40 -10.71 3.97
N LYS A 52 5.80 -10.10 5.10
CA LYS A 52 5.77 -8.64 5.30
C LYS A 52 6.57 -7.88 4.23
N ASN A 53 7.69 -8.41 3.74
CA ASN A 53 8.53 -7.73 2.75
C ASN A 53 7.85 -7.73 1.38
N LEU A 54 7.32 -8.89 0.97
CA LEU A 54 6.68 -9.05 -0.33
C LEU A 54 5.35 -8.28 -0.40
N GLY A 55 4.56 -8.33 0.67
CA GLY A 55 3.33 -7.55 0.77
C GLY A 55 3.58 -6.04 0.81
N GLY A 56 4.64 -5.58 1.49
CA GLY A 56 5.02 -4.17 1.51
C GLY A 56 5.37 -3.62 0.13
N VAL A 57 6.16 -4.37 -0.66
CA VAL A 57 6.50 -4.00 -2.04
C VAL A 57 5.24 -3.94 -2.92
N LEU A 58 4.34 -4.90 -2.77
CA LEU A 58 3.12 -4.97 -3.56
C LEU A 58 2.14 -3.82 -3.23
N ILE A 59 2.07 -3.39 -1.96
CA ILE A 59 1.34 -2.19 -1.53
C ILE A 59 1.92 -0.92 -2.19
N ILE A 60 3.25 -0.80 -2.24
CA ILE A 60 3.93 0.36 -2.86
C ILE A 60 3.62 0.41 -4.36
N ILE A 61 3.77 -0.71 -5.08
CA ILE A 61 3.50 -0.79 -6.52
C ILE A 61 2.04 -0.47 -6.81
N GLY A 62 1.10 -1.06 -6.05
CA GLY A 62 -0.33 -0.81 -6.19
C GLY A 62 -0.75 0.62 -5.82
N SER A 63 0.07 1.37 -5.08
CA SER A 63 -0.25 2.74 -4.65
C SER A 63 0.44 3.83 -5.47
N ILE A 64 1.37 3.49 -6.37
CA ILE A 64 2.09 4.45 -7.23
C ILE A 64 1.15 5.24 -8.14
N PHE A 65 -0.01 4.70 -8.51
CA PHE A 65 -0.95 5.40 -9.36
C PHE A 65 -1.70 6.55 -8.65
N PHE A 66 -1.62 6.60 -7.32
CA PHE A 66 -2.41 7.51 -6.47
C PHE A 66 -1.56 8.59 -5.78
N ILE A 67 -0.40 8.96 -6.31
CA ILE A 67 0.54 9.96 -5.74
C ILE A 67 -0.17 11.33 -5.64
N PRO A 68 -0.90 11.64 -4.56
CA PRO A 68 -0.33 11.98 -3.25
C PRO A 68 -0.63 10.99 -2.10
N LEU A 69 -1.65 10.13 -2.24
CA LEU A 69 -2.03 9.07 -1.29
C LEU A 69 -1.03 7.91 -1.28
N GLY A 70 -0.41 7.63 -2.43
CA GLY A 70 0.66 6.63 -2.53
C GLY A 70 1.87 6.91 -1.63
N LEU A 71 2.16 8.18 -1.34
CA LEU A 71 3.22 8.55 -0.40
C LEU A 71 2.91 8.09 1.03
N ILE A 72 1.65 8.17 1.47
CA ILE A 72 1.24 7.69 2.81
C ILE A 72 1.46 6.17 2.92
N SER A 73 1.14 5.43 1.87
CA SER A 73 1.41 3.99 1.77
C SER A 73 2.91 3.68 1.76
N ILE A 74 3.73 4.48 1.05
CA ILE A 74 5.21 4.33 1.02
C ILE A 74 5.80 4.60 2.41
N PHE A 75 5.42 5.70 3.06
CA PHE A 75 5.87 6.02 4.42
C PHE A 75 5.38 4.97 5.44
N GLY A 76 4.16 4.48 5.29
CA GLY A 76 3.62 3.39 6.10
C GLY A 76 4.38 2.06 5.91
N GLY A 77 4.67 1.69 4.66
CA GLY A 77 5.44 0.48 4.31
C GLY A 77 6.88 0.55 4.83
N ARG A 78 7.54 1.68 4.67
CA ARG A 78 8.90 1.92 5.18
C ARG A 78 8.97 1.79 6.70
N ASN A 79 7.97 2.28 7.43
CA ASN A 79 7.92 2.15 8.88
C ASN A 79 7.76 0.68 9.33
N ILE A 80 7.02 -0.14 8.59
CA ILE A 80 6.86 -1.58 8.87
C ILE A 80 8.19 -2.33 8.66
N ILE A 81 8.93 -1.98 7.60
CA ILE A 81 10.24 -2.58 7.30
C ILE A 81 11.26 -2.20 8.39
N ASP A 82 11.29 -0.93 8.81
CA ASP A 82 12.20 -0.46 9.86
C ASP A 82 11.89 -1.10 11.22
N GLN A 83 10.61 -1.32 11.55
CA GLN A 83 10.22 -2.06 12.75
C GLN A 83 10.70 -3.51 12.70
N ARG A 84 10.51 -4.21 11.57
CA ARG A 84 10.97 -5.59 11.40
C ARG A 84 12.48 -5.71 11.53
N ASN A 85 13.24 -4.77 10.97
CA ASN A 85 14.70 -4.75 11.09
C ASN A 85 15.16 -4.53 12.53
N LYS A 86 14.49 -3.66 13.30
CA LYS A 86 14.79 -3.46 14.72
C LYS A 86 14.49 -4.70 15.56
N GLU A 87 13.38 -5.38 15.28
CA GLU A 87 13.04 -6.66 15.93
C GLU A 87 14.10 -7.73 15.66
N LEU A 88 14.50 -7.92 14.41
CA LEU A 88 15.55 -8.88 14.02
C LEU A 88 16.91 -8.57 14.67
N LEU A 89 17.26 -7.30 14.83
CA LEU A 89 18.50 -6.89 15.51
C LEU A 89 18.46 -7.16 17.02
N ASN A 90 17.30 -7.03 17.66
CA ASN A 90 17.15 -7.36 19.08
C ASN A 90 17.16 -8.87 19.31
N GLU A 91 16.54 -9.63 18.41
CA GLU A 91 16.53 -11.10 18.46
C GLU A 91 17.97 -11.65 18.35
N ARG A 92 18.78 -11.12 17.42
CA ARG A 92 20.22 -11.46 17.33
C ARG A 92 21.01 -11.09 18.58
N ARG A 93 20.65 -10.00 19.26
CA ARG A 93 21.36 -9.53 20.47
C ARG A 93 21.07 -10.42 21.68
N ASN A 94 19.86 -10.98 21.76
CA ASN A 94 19.48 -11.91 22.81
C ASN A 94 20.05 -13.31 22.60
N LEU A 95 20.36 -13.72 21.36
CA LEU A 95 21.02 -15.01 21.08
C LEU A 95 22.53 -15.00 21.40
N LEU A 96 23.13 -13.82 21.55
CA LEU A 96 24.56 -13.63 21.87
C LEU A 96 24.80 -13.34 23.36
N LYS A 97 23.76 -13.41 24.20
CA LYS A 97 23.80 -13.27 25.65
C LYS A 97 23.50 -14.61 26.31
#